data_AF-A0A2V9S093-F1
#
_entry.id   AF-A0A2V9S093-F1
#
_cell.length_a   1.000
_cell.length_b   1.000
_cell.length_c   1.000
_cell.angle_alpha   90.00
_cell.angle_beta   90.00
_cell.angle_gamma   90.00
#
_symmetry.space_group_name_H-M   'P 1'
#
loop_
_entity.id
_entity.type
_entity.pdbx_description
1 polymer ?
#
loop_
_entity_poly.entity_id
_entity_poly.type
_entity_poly.pdbx_seq_one_letter_code
_entity_poly.pdbx_strand_id
1 'polypeptide(L)'
;MKALSNPRFLAIYSGALTLVFAATVLCGFLMMRNPQFGIITARRINIVEPDGTVRLTISNRADFPGGWYHKKESPRPDRREAAGMLFMSEEGSEQGGLIWGASQLPDGTIENHGHLSLDQYEENQVFALDAGQEG
;
A
#
# COMPACT_ATOMS: atom_id res chain seq x y z
N MET A 1 34.90 -41.46 -13.89
CA MET A 1 34.69 -40.09 -14.44
C MET A 1 34.20 -40.05 -15.89
N LYS A 2 34.43 -41.07 -16.75
CA LYS A 2 34.00 -41.06 -18.17
C LYS A 2 32.48 -41.03 -18.41
N ALA A 3 31.65 -41.47 -17.46
CA ALA A 3 30.19 -41.46 -17.61
C ALA A 3 29.59 -40.04 -17.66
N LEU A 4 30.20 -39.10 -16.94
CA LEU A 4 29.76 -37.70 -16.87
C LEU A 4 30.11 -36.88 -18.13
N SER A 5 31.06 -37.36 -18.92
CA SER A 5 31.56 -36.69 -20.14
C SER A 5 30.97 -37.26 -21.43
N ASN A 6 29.98 -38.17 -21.33
CA ASN A 6 29.31 -38.74 -22.49
C ASN A 6 28.37 -37.69 -23.13
N PRO A 7 28.48 -37.39 -24.44
CA PRO A 7 27.62 -36.42 -25.11
C PRO A 7 26.11 -36.69 -24.95
N ARG A 8 25.72 -37.97 -24.90
CA ARG A 8 24.32 -38.37 -24.68
C ARG A 8 23.85 -38.06 -23.26
N PHE A 9 24.72 -38.26 -22.27
CA PHE A 9 24.44 -37.89 -20.88
C PHE A 9 24.25 -36.38 -20.75
N LEU A 10 25.15 -35.59 -21.36
CA LEU A 10 25.08 -34.13 -21.30
C LEU A 10 23.82 -33.58 -21.99
N ALA A 11 23.42 -34.17 -23.13
CA ALA A 11 22.20 -33.79 -23.85
C ALA A 11 20.92 -34.12 -23.07
N ILE A 12 20.87 -35.30 -22.43
CA ILE A 12 19.73 -35.68 -21.56
C ILE A 12 19.68 -34.78 -20.34
N TYR A 13 20.83 -34.51 -19.71
CA TYR A 13 20.93 -33.64 -18.55
C TYR A 13 20.49 -32.21 -18.86
N SER A 14 21.00 -31.59 -19.94
CA SER A 14 20.63 -30.23 -20.32
C SER A 14 19.17 -30.13 -20.74
N GLY A 15 18.63 -31.14 -21.43
CA GLY A 15 17.20 -31.21 -21.77
C GLY A 15 16.32 -31.27 -20.52
N ALA A 16 16.66 -32.15 -19.57
CA ALA A 16 15.96 -32.27 -18.30
C ALA A 16 16.04 -30.97 -17.47
N LEU A 17 17.23 -30.37 -17.37
CA LEU A 17 17.43 -29.10 -16.67
C LEU A 17 16.61 -27.97 -17.29
N THR A 18 16.55 -27.90 -18.63
CA THR A 18 15.79 -26.88 -19.35
C THR A 18 14.28 -27.06 -19.11
N LEU A 19 13.79 -28.29 -19.10
CA LEU A 19 12.38 -28.60 -18.77
C LEU A 19 12.04 -28.21 -17.34
N VAL A 20 12.89 -28.55 -16.37
CA VAL A 20 12.68 -28.17 -14.96
C VAL A 20 12.70 -26.66 -14.81
N PHE A 21 13.64 -25.97 -15.46
CA PHE A 21 13.70 -24.50 -15.45
C PHE A 21 12.43 -23.88 -16.03
N ALA A 22 11.99 -24.32 -17.22
CA ALA A 22 10.78 -23.83 -17.85
C ALA A 22 9.54 -24.07 -16.98
N ALA A 23 9.41 -25.26 -16.39
CA ALA A 23 8.33 -25.58 -15.47
C ALA A 23 8.33 -24.68 -14.23
N THR A 24 9.51 -24.42 -13.66
CA THR A 24 9.66 -23.56 -12.48
C THR A 24 9.22 -22.12 -12.77
N VAL A 25 9.64 -21.57 -13.91
CA VAL A 25 9.24 -20.22 -14.36
C VAL A 25 7.73 -20.16 -14.56
N LEU A 26 7.14 -21.12 -15.27
CA LEU A 26 5.69 -21.16 -15.55
C LEU A 26 4.86 -21.30 -14.26
N CYS A 27 5.25 -22.19 -13.35
CA CYS A 27 4.59 -22.35 -12.06
C CYS A 27 4.67 -21.07 -11.20
N GLY A 28 5.81 -20.37 -11.23
CA GLY A 28 5.96 -19.08 -10.56
C GLY A 28 4.94 -18.03 -11.01
N PHE A 29 4.75 -17.89 -12.33
CA PHE A 29 3.75 -16.95 -12.87
C PHE A 29 2.31 -17.28 -12.50
N LEU A 30 1.96 -18.57 -12.42
CA LEU A 30 0.62 -19.00 -12.04
C LEU A 30 0.31 -18.68 -10.57
N MET A 31 1.32 -18.74 -9.70
CA MET A 31 1.18 -18.50 -8.26
C MET A 31 1.07 -17.00 -7.90
N MET A 32 1.36 -16.10 -8.85
CA MET A 32 1.32 -14.65 -8.64
C MET A 32 -0.08 -14.02 -8.76
N ARG A 33 -1.12 -14.79 -9.05
CA ARG A 33 -2.48 -14.25 -9.25
C ARG A 33 -3.29 -14.29 -7.96
N ASN A 34 -3.71 -13.12 -7.48
CA ASN A 34 -4.62 -12.91 -6.34
C ASN A 34 -4.18 -13.60 -5.04
N PRO A 35 -3.05 -13.17 -4.45
CA PRO A 35 -2.62 -13.74 -3.17
C PRO A 35 -3.70 -13.55 -2.10
N GLN A 36 -3.97 -14.60 -1.34
CA GLN A 36 -4.84 -14.56 -0.18
C GLN A 36 -4.00 -14.33 1.07
N PHE A 37 -4.40 -13.36 1.88
CA PHE A 37 -3.75 -13.04 3.14
C PHE A 37 -4.72 -13.32 4.30
N GLY A 38 -4.19 -13.78 5.43
CA GLY A 38 -4.93 -13.80 6.69
C GLY A 38 -4.89 -12.42 7.33
N ILE A 39 -3.83 -12.15 8.09
CA ILE A 39 -3.57 -10.87 8.74
C ILE A 39 -2.42 -10.17 8.02
N ILE A 40 -2.59 -8.87 7.73
CA ILE A 40 -1.56 -8.03 7.14
C ILE A 40 -0.98 -7.11 8.22
N THR A 41 0.31 -7.27 8.53
CA THR A 41 1.07 -6.35 9.38
C THR A 41 1.94 -5.47 8.49
N ALA A 42 1.55 -4.19 8.35
CA ALA A 42 2.22 -3.25 7.46
C ALA A 42 2.23 -1.85 8.07
N ARG A 43 3.18 -1.01 7.63
CA ARG A 43 3.24 0.42 7.96
C ARG A 43 2.24 1.22 7.13
N ARG A 44 2.14 0.89 5.84
CA ARG A 44 1.23 1.50 4.85
C ARG A 44 0.77 0.46 3.83
N ILE A 45 -0.47 0.55 3.41
CA ILE A 45 -1.09 -0.27 2.36
C ILE A 45 -1.70 0.69 1.33
N ASN A 46 -1.34 0.52 0.05
CA ASN A 46 -1.94 1.27 -1.05
C ASN A 46 -2.77 0.31 -1.90
N ILE A 47 -4.03 0.67 -2.16
CA ILE A 47 -4.86 0.05 -3.19
C ILE A 47 -4.68 0.86 -4.46
N VAL A 48 -4.38 0.19 -5.57
CA VAL A 48 -4.03 0.83 -6.85
C VAL A 48 -4.92 0.32 -7.98
N GLU A 49 -5.24 1.20 -8.91
CA GLU A 49 -5.88 0.88 -10.20
C GLU A 49 -4.91 0.12 -11.12
N PRO A 50 -5.39 -0.52 -12.21
CA PRO A 50 -4.52 -1.25 -13.16
C PRO A 50 -3.43 -0.39 -13.82
N ASP A 51 -3.65 0.92 -13.91
CA ASP A 51 -2.69 1.88 -14.46
C ASP A 51 -1.68 2.40 -13.42
N GLY A 52 -1.76 1.92 -12.17
CA GLY A 52 -0.90 2.30 -11.05
C GLY A 52 -1.39 3.49 -10.23
N THR A 53 -2.54 4.08 -10.56
CA THR A 53 -3.12 5.20 -9.79
C THR A 53 -3.52 4.72 -8.40
N VAL A 54 -3.08 5.42 -7.34
CA VAL A 54 -3.49 5.09 -5.97
C VAL A 54 -4.94 5.49 -5.75
N ARG A 55 -5.76 4.58 -5.20
CA ARG A 55 -7.20 4.76 -4.96
C ARG A 55 -7.58 4.84 -3.48
N LEU A 56 -6.83 4.12 -2.64
CA LEU A 56 -6.93 4.16 -1.18
C LEU A 56 -5.54 4.00 -0.59
N THR A 57 -5.18 4.86 0.37
CA THR A 57 -4.00 4.65 1.22
C THR A 57 -4.48 4.38 2.64
N ILE A 58 -3.97 3.33 3.31
CA ILE A 58 -4.13 3.08 4.75
C ILE A 58 -2.74 3.16 5.37
N SER A 59 -2.54 3.95 6.42
CA SER A 59 -1.21 4.19 6.99
C SER A 59 -1.24 4.41 8.49
N ASN A 60 -0.13 4.06 9.14
CA ASN A 60 0.20 4.49 10.49
C ASN A 60 0.59 5.98 10.51
N ARG A 61 0.93 6.50 11.69
CA ARG A 61 1.40 7.88 11.89
C ARG A 61 2.76 8.18 11.25
N ALA A 62 3.70 7.23 11.31
CA ALA A 62 5.07 7.46 10.85
C ALA A 62 5.23 7.47 9.33
N ASP A 63 4.28 6.87 8.60
CA ASP A 63 4.28 6.73 7.14
C ASP A 63 3.02 7.32 6.52
N PHE A 64 2.40 8.25 7.24
CA PHE A 64 1.24 8.97 6.74
C PHE A 64 1.63 9.72 5.45
N PRO A 65 0.88 9.55 4.35
CA PRO A 65 1.22 10.16 3.08
C PRO A 65 1.11 11.68 3.11
N GLY A 66 1.79 12.32 2.16
CA GLY A 66 1.49 13.68 1.75
C GLY A 66 0.11 13.82 1.08
N GLY A 67 -0.16 15.02 0.56
CA GLY A 67 -1.36 15.26 -0.25
C GLY A 67 -1.20 14.69 -1.65
N TRP A 68 -2.28 14.16 -2.22
CA TRP A 68 -2.28 13.62 -3.58
C TRP A 68 -2.88 14.62 -4.57
N TYR A 69 -2.15 14.89 -5.65
CA TYR A 69 -2.63 15.72 -6.75
C TYR A 69 -2.19 15.12 -8.09
N HIS A 70 -3.15 14.74 -8.93
CA HIS A 70 -2.92 14.11 -10.24
C HIS A 70 -1.83 13.01 -10.21
N LYS A 71 -2.01 12.00 -9.35
CA LYS A 71 -1.11 10.84 -9.17
C LYS A 71 0.26 11.18 -8.56
N LYS A 72 0.45 12.41 -8.07
CA LYS A 72 1.69 12.83 -7.41
C LYS A 72 1.45 13.11 -5.94
N GLU A 73 2.31 12.54 -5.11
CA GLU A 73 2.35 12.83 -3.68
C GLU A 73 3.18 14.10 -3.45
N SER A 74 2.61 15.07 -2.74
CA SER A 74 3.26 16.31 -2.32
C SER A 74 3.38 16.34 -0.80
N PRO A 75 4.54 16.71 -0.21
CA PRO A 75 4.71 16.74 1.23
C PRO A 75 3.66 17.60 1.95
N ARG A 76 3.04 17.05 3.01
CA ARG A 76 2.17 17.77 3.95
C ARG A 76 2.74 17.72 5.36
N PRO A 77 3.63 18.65 5.73
CA PRO A 77 4.28 18.65 7.04
C PRO A 77 3.29 18.78 8.20
N ASP A 78 2.16 19.42 7.95
CA ASP A 78 1.02 19.65 8.84
C ASP A 78 0.26 18.37 9.20
N ARG A 79 0.41 17.29 8.42
CA ARG A 79 -0.33 16.02 8.60
C ARG A 79 0.48 14.90 9.26
N ARG A 80 1.64 15.22 9.84
CA ARG A 80 2.58 14.22 10.41
C ARG A 80 2.13 13.55 11.71
N GLU A 81 1.12 14.11 12.36
CA GLU A 81 0.60 13.59 13.64
C GLU A 81 -0.57 12.61 13.45
N ALA A 82 -1.08 12.45 12.23
CA ALA A 82 -2.26 11.64 11.94
C ALA A 82 -1.91 10.21 11.50
N ALA A 83 -2.70 9.23 11.90
CA ALA A 83 -2.81 7.94 11.21
C ALA A 83 -4.15 7.89 10.48
N GLY A 84 -4.26 7.06 9.43
CA GLY A 84 -5.56 6.88 8.81
C GLY A 84 -5.60 6.43 7.37
N MET A 85 -6.70 6.81 6.72
CA MET A 85 -7.05 6.46 5.36
C MET A 85 -7.22 7.71 4.49
N LEU A 86 -6.64 7.73 3.30
CA LEU A 86 -6.89 8.78 2.29
C LEU A 86 -7.59 8.20 1.07
N PHE A 87 -8.59 8.92 0.58
CA PHE A 87 -9.37 8.56 -0.61
C PHE A 87 -8.86 9.36 -1.81
N MET A 88 -8.72 8.72 -2.96
CA MET A 88 -8.27 9.39 -4.19
C MET A 88 -9.32 9.30 -5.30
N SER A 89 -9.40 10.35 -6.12
CA SER A 89 -10.20 10.42 -7.34
C SER A 89 -9.67 9.52 -8.46
N GLU A 90 -10.41 9.46 -9.57
CA GLU A 90 -10.00 8.71 -10.77
C GLU A 90 -8.74 9.31 -11.40
N GLU A 91 -8.55 10.62 -11.25
CA GLU A 91 -7.37 11.35 -11.69
C GLU A 91 -6.18 11.20 -10.72
N GLY A 92 -6.41 10.57 -9.55
CA GLY A 92 -5.40 10.39 -8.51
C GLY A 92 -5.14 11.64 -7.67
N SER A 93 -6.15 12.49 -7.49
CA SER A 93 -6.14 13.61 -6.53
C SER A 93 -6.86 13.20 -5.25
N GLU A 94 -6.45 13.72 -4.09
CA GLU A 94 -7.12 13.46 -2.80
C GLU A 94 -8.58 13.95 -2.84
N GLN A 95 -9.50 13.15 -2.30
CA GLN A 95 -10.93 13.46 -2.14
C GLN A 95 -11.38 13.20 -0.70
N GLY A 96 -10.62 13.71 0.25
CA GLY A 96 -10.83 13.53 1.67
C GLY A 96 -10.20 12.25 2.22
N GLY A 97 -10.61 11.89 3.43
CA GLY A 97 -10.03 10.79 4.17
C GLY A 97 -10.68 10.57 5.52
N LEU A 98 -10.24 9.52 6.20
CA LEU A 98 -10.54 9.24 7.59
C LEU A 98 -9.22 9.24 8.35
N ILE A 99 -9.00 10.26 9.18
CA ILE A 99 -7.81 10.35 10.03
C ILE A 99 -8.20 10.31 11.50
N TRP A 100 -7.32 9.74 12.32
CA TRP A 100 -7.54 9.69 13.76
C TRP A 100 -6.21 9.60 14.53
N GLY A 101 -6.30 9.94 15.81
CA GLY A 101 -5.21 9.84 16.76
C GLY A 101 -5.70 10.04 18.18
N ALA A 102 -4.95 9.49 19.13
CA ALA A 102 -5.13 9.76 20.55
C ALA A 102 -3.78 9.68 21.26
N SER A 103 -3.53 10.60 22.16
CA SER A 103 -2.35 10.64 23.02
C SER A 103 -2.72 11.08 24.43
N GLN A 104 -1.96 10.59 25.40
CA GLN A 104 -1.99 11.12 26.75
C GLN A 104 -0.85 12.14 26.89
N LEU A 105 -1.17 13.32 27.36
CA LEU A 105 -0.20 14.36 27.65
C LEU A 105 0.54 14.08 28.97
N PRO A 106 1.70 14.73 29.23
CA PRO A 106 2.49 14.50 30.44
C PRO A 106 1.75 14.78 31.76
N ASP A 107 0.72 15.62 31.73
CA ASP A 107 -0.12 15.97 32.87
C ASP A 107 -1.28 14.99 33.10
N GLY A 108 -1.40 13.96 32.26
CA GLY A 108 -2.42 12.92 32.33
C GLY A 108 -3.70 13.23 31.56
N THR A 109 -3.82 14.43 30.97
CA THR A 109 -4.94 14.76 30.08
C THR A 109 -4.89 13.93 28.79
N ILE A 110 -6.05 13.71 28.19
CA ILE A 110 -6.20 12.93 26.96
C ILE A 110 -6.53 13.91 25.83
N GLU A 111 -5.73 13.85 24.77
CA GLU A 111 -6.04 14.47 23.50
C GLU A 111 -6.44 13.38 22.52
N ASN A 112 -7.54 13.58 21.81
CA ASN A 112 -7.90 12.74 20.68
C ASN A 112 -8.56 13.53 19.57
N HIS A 113 -8.40 13.04 18.35
CA HIS A 113 -9.03 13.59 17.18
C HIS A 113 -9.45 12.45 16.25
N GLY A 114 -10.58 12.64 15.60
CA GLY A 114 -11.10 11.83 14.53
C GLY A 114 -11.75 12.77 13.53
N HIS A 115 -11.36 12.65 12.27
CA HIS A 115 -11.85 13.51 11.19
C HIS A 115 -12.15 12.65 9.96
N LEU A 116 -13.41 12.67 9.54
CA LEU A 116 -13.87 12.10 8.28
C LEU A 116 -14.23 13.23 7.33
N SER A 117 -13.53 13.33 6.20
CA SER A 117 -13.79 14.31 5.15
C SER A 117 -14.14 13.65 3.83
N LEU A 118 -15.02 14.33 3.10
CA LEU A 118 -15.31 14.05 1.69
C LEU A 118 -15.22 15.35 0.91
N ASP A 119 -14.41 15.35 -0.14
CA ASP A 119 -14.23 16.50 -1.01
C ASP A 119 -15.06 16.30 -2.28
N GLN A 120 -15.59 17.40 -2.82
CA GLN A 120 -16.29 17.37 -4.10
C GLN A 120 -15.32 17.22 -5.27
N TYR A 121 -14.19 17.92 -5.23
CA TYR A 121 -13.14 17.91 -6.25
C TYR A 121 -11.91 18.67 -5.73
N GLU A 122 -10.70 18.12 -5.89
CA GLU A 122 -9.42 18.78 -5.56
C GLU A 122 -9.42 19.51 -4.20
N GLU A 123 -9.59 18.76 -3.10
CA GLU A 123 -9.54 19.31 -1.73
C GLU A 123 -10.62 20.34 -1.38
N ASN A 124 -11.67 20.43 -2.20
CA ASN A 124 -12.86 21.21 -1.91
C ASN A 124 -13.81 20.41 -1.01
N GLN A 125 -13.56 20.43 0.30
CA GLN A 125 -14.35 19.71 1.29
C GLN A 125 -15.82 20.14 1.28
N VAL A 126 -16.73 19.17 1.13
CA VAL A 126 -18.19 19.40 1.16
C VAL A 126 -18.87 18.73 2.33
N PHE A 127 -18.23 17.75 2.95
CA PHE A 127 -18.71 17.10 4.16
C PHE A 127 -17.55 16.82 5.11
N ALA A 128 -17.79 17.09 6.39
CA ALA A 128 -16.86 16.87 7.48
C ALA A 128 -17.61 16.28 8.67
N LEU A 129 -17.02 15.30 9.33
CA LEU A 129 -17.42 14.90 10.68
C LEU A 129 -16.17 14.87 11.56
N ASP A 130 -16.21 15.71 12.58
CA ASP A 130 -15.14 15.86 13.58
C ASP A 130 -15.61 15.32 14.92
N ALA A 131 -14.73 14.59 15.58
CA ALA A 131 -14.91 14.14 16.95
C ALA A 131 -13.56 14.20 17.68
N GLY A 132 -13.51 14.86 18.82
CA GLY A 132 -12.28 14.98 19.58
C GLY A 132 -12.46 15.70 20.89
N GLN A 133 -11.46 15.56 21.73
CA GLN A 133 -11.28 16.28 22.98
C GLN A 133 -9.90 16.94 22.92
N GLU A 134 -9.88 18.25 23.14
CA GLU A 134 -8.66 19.00 23.41
C GLU A 134 -8.41 18.97 24.93
N GLY A 135 -7.14 18.76 25.30
CA GLY A 135 -6.68 18.66 26.70
C GLY A 135 -6.70 20.00 27.43
#